data_AF-A0A9E4PAE6-F1
#
_entry.id   AF-A0A9E4PAE6-F1
#
_cell.length_a   1.000
_cell.length_b   1.000
_cell.length_c   1.000
_cell.angle_alpha   90.00
_cell.angle_beta   90.00
_cell.angle_gamma   90.00
#
_symmetry.space_group_name_H-M   'P 1'
#
loop_
_entity.id
_entity.type
_entity.pdbx_description
1 polymer ?
#
loop_
_entity_poly.entity_id
_entity_poly.type
_entity_poly.pdbx_seq_one_letter_code
_entity_poly.pdbx_strand_id
1 'polypeptide(L)'
;CGVCHGKDAEGSAIAPALAGHSAVQVRRQVRTPRDTMPAFSVEALSDDDLGEIIEFIERLVPLGEGHLHVYEPSQSVSAHLLMGLIALKGGNKADSVHHIEHARLVADADVAATLDEILEAVEAGELHDAEHELEELLPATPDSSVPDEETLHLQLALDALADDDDDDAAHHLEHYLDLPPGEGFETAQEALSLVLGGDLHEAEDEVQEILGLAHE
;
A
#
# COMPACT_ATOMS: atom_id res chain seq x y z
N CYS A 1 24.19 9.59 -0.25
CA CYS A 1 23.62 8.33 -0.80
C CYS A 1 24.70 7.39 -1.34
N GLY A 2 25.43 7.72 -2.41
CA GLY A 2 26.34 6.76 -3.06
C GLY A 2 27.57 6.28 -2.25
N VAL A 3 27.93 6.95 -1.15
CA VAL A 3 28.98 6.47 -0.22
C VAL A 3 28.54 5.21 0.52
N CYS A 4 27.26 5.12 0.89
CA CYS A 4 26.73 3.99 1.65
C CYS A 4 26.07 2.96 0.72
N HIS A 5 25.37 3.42 -0.31
CA HIS A 5 24.57 2.55 -1.20
C HIS A 5 25.28 2.14 -2.50
N GLY A 6 26.54 2.54 -2.71
CA GLY A 6 27.24 2.33 -3.98
C GLY A 6 26.94 3.43 -5.00
N LYS A 7 27.82 3.60 -6.00
CA LYS A 7 27.72 4.73 -6.95
C LYS A 7 26.55 4.58 -7.92
N ASP A 8 26.19 3.34 -8.20
CA ASP A 8 25.10 2.94 -9.08
C ASP A 8 23.91 2.41 -8.25
N ALA A 9 23.91 2.71 -6.94
CA ALA A 9 22.97 2.22 -5.93
C ALA A 9 22.82 0.68 -5.87
N GLU A 10 23.90 -0.02 -6.21
CA GLU A 10 24.03 -1.48 -6.20
C GLU A 10 24.12 -2.08 -4.80
N GLY A 11 24.17 -1.25 -3.76
CA GLY A 11 24.36 -1.63 -2.37
C GLY A 11 25.83 -1.80 -2.00
N SER A 12 26.10 -1.86 -0.70
CA SER A 12 27.42 -2.15 -0.16
C SER A 12 27.34 -2.90 1.17
N ALA A 13 28.49 -3.18 1.78
CA ALA A 13 28.54 -3.70 3.15
C ALA A 13 28.01 -2.71 4.21
N ILE A 14 27.75 -1.45 3.84
CA ILE A 14 27.29 -0.38 4.74
C ILE A 14 25.76 -0.20 4.65
N ALA A 15 25.17 -0.34 3.46
CA ALA A 15 23.74 -0.11 3.23
C ALA A 15 23.25 -0.90 2.01
N PRO A 16 21.96 -1.28 1.96
CA PRO A 16 21.42 -2.15 0.90
C PRO A 16 21.37 -1.46 -0.48
N ALA A 17 21.14 -2.28 -1.52
CA ALA A 17 20.84 -1.79 -2.87
C ALA A 17 19.52 -1.01 -2.87
N LEU A 18 19.36 -0.05 -3.79
CA LEU A 18 18.18 0.81 -3.81
C LEU A 18 17.13 0.42 -4.87
N ALA A 19 17.47 -0.45 -5.83
CA ALA A 19 16.54 -0.86 -6.88
C ALA A 19 15.30 -1.57 -6.29
N GLY A 20 14.10 -1.17 -6.73
CA GLY A 20 12.83 -1.76 -6.28
C GLY A 20 12.12 -1.02 -5.14
N HIS A 21 12.70 0.04 -4.59
CA HIS A 21 12.03 0.89 -3.59
C HIS A 21 11.17 1.97 -4.24
N SER A 22 9.99 2.23 -3.65
CA SER A 22 9.06 3.26 -4.12
C SER A 22 9.50 4.67 -3.72
N ALA A 23 8.96 5.69 -4.40
CA ALA A 23 9.18 7.09 -4.06
C ALA A 23 8.85 7.42 -2.60
N VAL A 24 7.76 6.85 -2.07
CA VAL A 24 7.31 7.06 -0.69
C VAL A 24 8.32 6.49 0.30
N GLN A 25 8.73 5.24 0.09
CA GLN A 25 9.73 4.56 0.92
C GLN A 25 11.05 5.34 0.96
N VAL A 26 11.52 5.82 -0.19
CA VAL A 26 12.77 6.61 -0.28
C VAL A 26 12.64 7.95 0.44
N ARG A 27 11.51 8.68 0.26
CA ARG A 27 11.31 9.97 0.96
C ARG A 27 11.30 9.77 2.47
N ARG A 28 10.55 8.79 2.96
CA ARG A 28 10.45 8.47 4.37
C ARG A 28 11.80 8.08 4.95
N GLN A 29 12.51 7.15 4.30
CA GLN A 29 13.82 6.72 4.79
C GLN A 29 14.87 7.83 4.80
N VAL A 30 14.75 8.86 3.94
CA VAL A 30 15.66 10.02 3.94
C VAL A 30 15.34 11.04 5.05
N ARG A 31 14.05 11.29 5.30
CA ARG A 31 13.58 12.28 6.28
C ARG A 31 13.50 11.73 7.70
N THR A 32 13.09 10.48 7.82
CA THR A 32 12.85 9.74 9.07
C THR A 32 13.51 8.37 8.96
N PRO A 33 14.85 8.32 8.89
CA PRO A 33 15.57 7.07 8.67
C PRO A 33 15.41 6.09 9.83
N ARG A 34 15.28 4.82 9.47
CA ARG A 34 15.52 3.69 10.36
C ARG A 34 16.99 3.24 10.33
N ASP A 35 17.40 2.52 11.37
CA ASP A 35 18.73 1.91 11.51
C ASP A 35 19.91 2.90 11.51
N THR A 36 20.98 2.55 10.80
CA THR A 36 22.24 3.32 10.75
C THR A 36 22.22 4.48 9.76
N MET A 37 21.10 4.71 9.06
CA MET A 37 21.01 5.76 8.06
C MET A 37 20.89 7.14 8.74
N PRO A 38 21.74 8.12 8.39
CA PRO A 38 21.63 9.46 8.96
C PRO A 38 20.41 10.20 8.41
N ALA A 39 19.77 11.02 9.25
CA ALA A 39 18.64 11.84 8.83
C ALA A 39 19.11 13.01 7.99
N PHE A 40 18.43 13.26 6.87
CA PHE A 40 18.68 14.41 6.02
C PHE A 40 17.49 15.37 6.10
N SER A 41 17.67 16.50 6.80
CA SER A 41 16.68 17.56 6.84
C SER A 41 16.52 18.25 5.48
N VAL A 42 15.43 18.99 5.30
CA VAL A 42 15.18 19.79 4.08
C VAL A 42 16.32 20.78 3.80
N GLU A 43 17.00 21.23 4.85
CA GLU A 43 18.17 22.12 4.76
C GLU A 43 19.43 21.42 4.24
N ALA A 44 19.57 20.11 4.52
CA ALA A 44 20.71 19.29 4.10
C ALA A 44 20.51 18.66 2.71
N LEU A 45 19.26 18.37 2.35
CA LEU A 45 18.82 17.86 1.06
C LEU A 45 17.43 18.43 0.78
N SER A 46 17.28 19.23 -0.27
CA SER A 46 15.98 19.82 -0.61
C SER A 46 14.99 18.76 -1.12
N ASP A 47 13.70 19.08 -1.15
CA ASP A 47 12.69 18.15 -1.70
C ASP A 47 12.86 17.96 -3.21
N ASP A 48 13.35 18.97 -3.93
CA ASP A 48 13.65 18.90 -5.36
C ASP A 48 14.83 17.95 -5.61
N ASP A 49 15.93 18.09 -4.86
CA ASP A 49 17.10 17.20 -4.97
C ASP A 49 16.75 15.75 -4.57
N LEU A 50 15.86 15.59 -3.59
CA LEU A 50 15.35 14.27 -3.19
C LEU A 50 14.47 13.67 -4.30
N GLY A 51 13.69 14.48 -5.00
CA GLY A 51 12.96 14.07 -6.21
C GLY A 51 13.87 13.49 -7.28
N GLU A 52 15.00 14.15 -7.59
CA GLU A 52 15.96 13.65 -8.58
C GLU A 52 16.59 12.31 -8.17
N ILE A 53 16.81 12.09 -6.86
CA ILE A 53 17.32 10.82 -6.33
C ILE A 53 16.29 9.70 -6.49
N ILE A 54 15.01 10.01 -6.25
CA ILE A 54 13.91 9.05 -6.42
C ILE A 54 13.77 8.64 -7.87
N GLU A 55 13.75 9.60 -8.80
CA GLU A 55 13.71 9.33 -10.24
C GLU A 55 14.91 8.50 -10.70
N PHE A 56 16.08 8.67 -10.07
CA PHE A 56 17.22 7.80 -10.34
C PHE A 56 16.98 6.36 -9.87
N ILE A 57 16.46 6.17 -8.65
CA ILE A 57 16.20 4.85 -8.07
C ILE A 57 15.14 4.08 -8.85
N GLU A 58 14.05 4.74 -9.25
CA GLU A 58 12.97 4.15 -10.05
C GLU A 58 13.49 3.62 -11.40
N ARG A 59 14.50 4.27 -11.98
CA ARG A 59 15.13 3.84 -13.24
C ARG A 59 16.08 2.64 -13.11
N LEU A 60 16.43 2.21 -11.90
CA LEU A 60 17.32 1.07 -11.68
C LEU A 60 16.62 -0.29 -11.78
N VAL A 61 15.29 -0.31 -11.82
CA VAL A 61 14.52 -1.53 -12.05
C VAL A 61 14.88 -2.07 -13.46
N PRO A 62 15.45 -3.29 -13.58
CA PRO A 62 15.93 -3.79 -14.85
C PRO A 62 14.80 -3.89 -15.89
N LEU A 63 15.03 -3.32 -17.08
CA LEU A 63 14.27 -3.59 -18.31
C LEU A 63 14.55 -5.04 -18.76
N GLY A 64 14.02 -6.01 -18.02
CA GLY A 64 14.22 -7.45 -18.21
C GLY A 64 12.94 -8.24 -18.46
N GLU A 65 11.76 -7.64 -18.28
CA GLU A 65 10.46 -8.26 -18.54
C GLU A 65 9.58 -7.24 -19.26
N GLY A 66 9.28 -7.50 -20.52
CA GLY A 66 8.65 -6.54 -21.41
C GLY A 66 7.20 -6.26 -21.03
N HIS A 67 6.92 -5.05 -20.55
CA HIS A 67 5.57 -4.49 -20.59
C HIS A 67 5.29 -3.96 -21.99
N LEU A 68 4.70 -4.80 -22.84
CA LEU A 68 3.63 -4.31 -23.70
C LEU A 68 2.50 -3.94 -22.73
N HIS A 69 2.18 -2.66 -22.61
CA HIS A 69 1.28 -2.12 -21.59
C HIS A 69 -0.18 -2.59 -21.81
N VAL A 70 -0.47 -3.82 -21.38
CA VAL A 70 -1.75 -4.13 -20.74
C VAL A 70 -1.62 -3.51 -19.36
N TYR A 71 -2.48 -2.55 -19.05
CA TYR A 71 -2.45 -1.82 -17.79
C TYR A 71 -2.81 -2.79 -16.66
N GLU A 72 -1.82 -3.15 -15.85
CA GLU A 72 -2.01 -3.93 -14.63
C GLU A 72 -1.78 -2.95 -13.46
N PRO A 73 -2.80 -2.62 -12.66
CA PRO A 73 -2.61 -1.76 -11.51
C PRO A 73 -1.60 -2.39 -10.54
N SER A 74 -0.92 -1.59 -9.71
CA SER A 74 -0.09 -2.14 -8.64
C SER A 74 -0.93 -3.10 -7.75
N GLN A 75 -0.28 -4.03 -7.04
CA GLN A 75 -1.00 -4.97 -6.17
C GLN A 75 -1.85 -4.23 -5.11
N SER A 76 -1.32 -3.13 -4.56
CA SER A 76 -2.05 -2.25 -3.63
C SER A 76 -3.25 -1.55 -4.30
N VAL A 77 -3.09 -0.99 -5.51
CA VAL A 77 -4.22 -0.38 -6.25
C VAL A 77 -5.29 -1.43 -6.54
N SER A 78 -4.91 -2.60 -7.02
CA SER A 78 -5.85 -3.68 -7.34
C SER A 78 -6.60 -4.18 -6.10
N ALA A 79 -5.92 -4.26 -4.96
CA ALA A 79 -6.53 -4.62 -3.68
C ALA A 79 -7.58 -3.58 -3.25
N HIS A 80 -7.24 -2.29 -3.27
CA HIS A 80 -8.19 -1.23 -2.94
C HIS A 80 -9.36 -1.14 -3.93
N LEU A 81 -9.13 -1.30 -5.25
CA LEU A 81 -10.21 -1.37 -6.23
C LEU A 81 -11.16 -2.55 -5.97
N LEU A 82 -10.60 -3.72 -5.61
CA LEU A 82 -11.40 -4.89 -5.26
C LEU A 82 -12.23 -4.65 -3.99
N MET A 83 -11.64 -4.07 -2.94
CA MET A 83 -12.35 -3.73 -1.71
C MET A 83 -13.44 -2.69 -1.94
N GLY A 84 -13.14 -1.66 -2.74
CA GLY A 84 -14.12 -0.67 -3.18
C GLY A 84 -15.32 -1.31 -3.89
N LEU A 85 -15.07 -2.33 -4.72
CA LEU A 85 -16.11 -3.06 -5.44
C LEU A 85 -16.95 -3.96 -4.52
N ILE A 86 -16.30 -4.69 -3.62
CA ILE A 86 -16.98 -5.56 -2.63
C ILE A 86 -17.89 -4.71 -1.74
N ALA A 87 -17.37 -3.60 -1.22
CA ALA A 87 -18.13 -2.66 -0.40
C ALA A 87 -19.33 -2.09 -1.15
N LEU A 88 -19.14 -1.67 -2.42
CA LEU A 88 -20.21 -1.11 -3.24
C LEU A 88 -21.32 -2.13 -3.50
N LYS A 89 -20.97 -3.37 -3.87
CA LYS A 89 -21.90 -4.50 -4.05
C LYS A 89 -22.62 -4.88 -2.76
N GLY A 90 -21.95 -4.74 -1.62
CA GLY A 90 -22.52 -4.90 -0.28
C GLY A 90 -23.43 -3.75 0.15
N GLY A 91 -23.48 -2.66 -0.63
CA GLY A 91 -24.24 -1.44 -0.33
C GLY A 91 -23.56 -0.51 0.68
N ASN A 92 -22.31 -0.78 1.06
CA ASN A 92 -21.54 0.11 1.92
C ASN A 92 -20.80 1.17 1.09
N LYS A 93 -21.50 2.29 0.84
CA LYS A 93 -20.94 3.40 0.06
C LYS A 93 -19.76 4.08 0.75
N ALA A 94 -19.75 4.15 2.08
CA ALA A 94 -18.72 4.86 2.81
C ALA A 94 -17.37 4.15 2.64
N ASP A 95 -17.34 2.83 2.88
CA ASP A 95 -16.15 2.01 2.67
C ASP A 95 -15.74 1.98 1.19
N SER A 96 -16.71 1.95 0.27
CA SER A 96 -16.42 1.99 -1.16
C SER A 96 -15.67 3.28 -1.54
N VAL A 97 -16.16 4.43 -1.09
CA VAL A 97 -15.48 5.72 -1.30
C VAL A 97 -14.09 5.72 -0.68
N HIS A 98 -13.96 5.27 0.57
CA HIS A 98 -12.67 5.19 1.27
C HIS A 98 -11.63 4.40 0.47
N HIS A 99 -11.97 3.19 0.02
CA HIS A 99 -11.03 2.38 -0.76
C HIS A 99 -10.74 2.95 -2.16
N ILE A 100 -11.72 3.58 -2.82
CA ILE A 100 -11.48 4.24 -4.11
C ILE A 100 -10.54 5.45 -3.94
N GLU A 101 -10.67 6.21 -2.85
CA GLU A 101 -9.77 7.31 -2.52
C GLU A 101 -8.34 6.82 -2.27
N HIS A 102 -8.15 5.71 -1.54
CA HIS A 102 -6.84 5.09 -1.35
C HIS A 102 -6.22 4.65 -2.68
N ALA A 103 -6.97 3.94 -3.53
CA ALA A 103 -6.51 3.53 -4.86
C ALA A 103 -6.10 4.74 -5.70
N ARG A 104 -6.85 5.85 -5.62
CA ARG A 104 -6.60 7.08 -6.37
C ARG A 104 -5.31 7.78 -5.96
N LEU A 105 -4.92 7.74 -4.68
CA LEU A 105 -3.69 8.39 -4.19
C LEU A 105 -2.42 7.81 -4.81
N VAL A 106 -2.45 6.55 -5.20
CA VAL A 106 -1.30 5.80 -5.73
C VAL A 106 -1.45 5.38 -7.19
N ALA A 107 -2.60 5.64 -7.82
CA ALA A 107 -2.84 5.41 -9.24
C ALA A 107 -2.12 6.46 -10.12
N ASP A 108 -1.90 6.11 -11.39
CA ASP A 108 -1.46 7.11 -12.38
C ASP A 108 -2.59 8.09 -12.74
N ALA A 109 -2.24 9.14 -13.48
CA ALA A 109 -3.15 10.24 -13.77
C ALA A 109 -4.39 9.83 -14.59
N ASP A 110 -4.27 8.83 -15.48
CA ASP A 110 -5.39 8.40 -16.30
C ASP A 110 -6.39 7.61 -15.45
N VAL A 111 -5.90 6.72 -14.58
CA VAL A 111 -6.76 5.96 -13.66
C VAL A 111 -7.32 6.81 -12.53
N ALA A 112 -6.54 7.73 -11.98
CA ALA A 112 -7.04 8.68 -10.99
C ALA A 112 -8.20 9.52 -11.53
N ALA A 113 -8.17 9.90 -12.81
CA ALA A 113 -9.27 10.61 -13.46
C ALA A 113 -10.52 9.73 -13.59
N THR A 114 -10.38 8.45 -13.96
CA THR A 114 -11.51 7.51 -13.96
C THR A 114 -12.07 7.29 -12.56
N LEU A 115 -11.22 7.19 -11.53
CA LEU A 115 -11.66 7.03 -10.15
C LEU A 115 -12.40 8.28 -9.64
N ASP A 116 -12.01 9.49 -10.07
CA ASP A 116 -12.78 10.71 -9.80
C ASP A 116 -14.21 10.62 -10.39
N GLU A 117 -14.37 10.11 -11.61
CA GLU A 117 -15.69 9.91 -12.24
C GLU A 117 -16.53 8.87 -11.48
N ILE A 118 -15.92 7.76 -11.05
CA ILE A 118 -16.59 6.71 -10.26
C ILE A 118 -17.02 7.26 -8.89
N LEU A 119 -16.18 8.05 -8.21
CA LEU A 119 -16.52 8.69 -6.94
C LEU A 119 -17.76 9.60 -7.09
N GLU A 120 -17.80 10.43 -8.14
CA GLU A 120 -18.97 11.27 -8.45
C GLU A 120 -20.24 10.42 -8.67
N ALA A 121 -20.13 9.29 -9.38
CA ALA A 121 -21.25 8.37 -9.60
C ALA A 121 -21.75 7.70 -8.31
N VAL A 122 -20.84 7.26 -7.42
CA VAL A 122 -21.19 6.67 -6.12
C VAL A 122 -21.93 7.68 -5.24
N GLU A 123 -21.46 8.92 -5.20
CA GLU A 123 -22.09 10.04 -4.48
C GLU A 123 -23.48 10.38 -5.05
N ALA A 124 -23.61 10.41 -6.39
CA ALA A 124 -24.89 10.62 -7.08
C ALA A 124 -25.88 9.46 -6.88
N GLY A 125 -25.40 8.30 -6.43
CA GLY A 125 -26.20 7.10 -6.22
C GLY A 125 -26.39 6.25 -7.47
N GLU A 126 -25.55 6.44 -8.48
CA GLU A 126 -25.53 5.71 -9.75
C GLU A 126 -24.73 4.40 -9.60
N LEU A 127 -25.09 3.60 -8.59
CA LEU A 127 -24.26 2.50 -8.09
C LEU A 127 -24.01 1.39 -9.12
N HIS A 128 -25.01 1.07 -9.94
CA HIS A 128 -24.88 0.03 -10.95
C HIS A 128 -23.81 0.37 -12.00
N ASP A 129 -23.73 1.65 -12.38
CA ASP A 129 -22.79 2.11 -13.40
C ASP A 129 -21.39 2.25 -12.78
N ALA A 130 -21.31 2.77 -11.54
CA ALA A 130 -20.07 2.80 -10.75
C ALA A 130 -19.49 1.39 -10.50
N GLU A 131 -20.32 0.39 -10.19
CA GLU A 131 -19.90 -1.01 -10.05
C GLU A 131 -19.27 -1.53 -11.35
N HIS A 132 -19.92 -1.26 -12.49
CA HIS A 132 -19.44 -1.73 -13.79
C HIS A 132 -18.13 -1.06 -14.19
N GLU A 133 -17.99 0.24 -13.95
CA GLU A 133 -16.75 0.98 -14.24
C GLU A 133 -15.59 0.53 -13.34
N LEU A 134 -15.85 0.26 -12.07
CA LEU A 134 -14.83 -0.26 -11.14
C LEU A 134 -14.42 -1.70 -11.49
N GLU A 135 -15.35 -2.53 -11.98
CA GLU A 135 -15.03 -3.86 -12.53
C GLU A 135 -14.14 -3.79 -13.78
N GLU A 136 -14.33 -2.80 -14.65
CA GLU A 136 -13.53 -2.63 -15.86
C GLU A 136 -12.07 -2.24 -15.58
N LEU A 137 -11.82 -1.59 -14.43
CA LEU A 137 -10.47 -1.23 -13.98
C LEU A 137 -9.71 -2.41 -13.36
N LEU A 138 -10.41 -3.45 -12.93
CA LEU A 138 -9.78 -4.64 -12.39
C LEU A 138 -9.20 -5.50 -13.53
N PRO A 139 -7.99 -6.05 -13.36
CA PRO A 139 -7.42 -6.94 -14.35
C PRO A 139 -8.35 -8.14 -14.58
N ALA A 140 -8.53 -8.50 -15.85
CA ALA A 140 -9.33 -9.66 -16.25
C ALA A 140 -8.66 -10.93 -15.71
N THR A 141 -9.10 -11.38 -14.53
CA THR A 141 -8.45 -12.43 -13.75
C THR A 141 -8.11 -13.67 -14.59
N PRO A 142 -6.89 -14.21 -14.47
CA PRO A 142 -6.72 -15.64 -14.41
C PRO A 142 -6.39 -16.05 -12.97
N ASP A 143 -7.31 -16.82 -12.38
CA ASP A 143 -7.04 -17.92 -11.44
C ASP A 143 -6.68 -17.56 -9.98
N SER A 144 -7.47 -18.13 -9.05
CA SER A 144 -7.19 -18.59 -7.65
C SER A 144 -6.12 -17.92 -6.76
N SER A 145 -5.64 -16.71 -7.09
CA SER A 145 -4.54 -16.00 -6.43
C SER A 145 -4.98 -14.72 -5.72
N VAL A 146 -6.27 -14.38 -5.77
CA VAL A 146 -6.85 -13.32 -4.94
C VAL A 146 -6.88 -13.87 -3.50
N PRO A 147 -6.19 -13.21 -2.54
CA PRO A 147 -6.28 -13.59 -1.14
C PRO A 147 -7.74 -13.59 -0.69
N ASP A 148 -8.10 -14.49 0.23
CA ASP A 148 -9.38 -14.36 0.92
C ASP A 148 -9.46 -13.02 1.66
N GLU A 149 -10.69 -12.58 1.95
CA GLU A 149 -10.98 -11.29 2.58
C GLU A 149 -10.23 -11.08 3.90
N GLU A 150 -10.04 -12.14 4.68
CA GLU A 150 -9.25 -12.10 5.93
C GLU A 150 -7.78 -11.79 5.62
N THR A 151 -7.17 -12.53 4.71
CA THR A 151 -5.78 -12.32 4.31
C THR A 151 -5.57 -10.95 3.66
N LEU A 152 -6.54 -10.47 2.90
CA LEU A 152 -6.48 -9.17 2.24
C LEU A 152 -6.49 -8.02 3.25
N HIS A 153 -7.38 -8.05 4.24
CA HIS A 153 -7.41 -7.03 5.29
C HIS A 153 -6.14 -7.02 6.13
N LEU A 154 -5.58 -8.18 6.44
CA LEU A 154 -4.30 -8.27 7.17
C LEU A 154 -3.12 -7.74 6.34
N GLN A 155 -3.09 -7.99 5.03
CA GLN A 155 -2.07 -7.44 4.14
C GLN A 155 -2.17 -5.91 4.01
N LEU A 156 -3.38 -5.38 3.86
CA LEU A 156 -3.61 -3.94 3.79
C LEU A 156 -3.26 -3.25 5.12
N ALA A 157 -3.59 -3.87 6.26
CA ALA A 157 -3.15 -3.40 7.56
C ALA A 157 -1.62 -3.40 7.68
N LEU A 158 -0.95 -4.45 7.19
CA LEU A 158 0.52 -4.52 7.20
C LEU A 158 1.15 -3.42 6.35
N ASP A 159 0.62 -3.16 5.16
CA ASP A 159 1.09 -2.08 4.28
C ASP A 159 0.87 -0.71 4.94
N ALA A 160 -0.29 -0.48 5.56
CA ALA A 160 -0.58 0.76 6.30
C ALA A 160 0.35 0.96 7.50
N LEU A 161 0.62 -0.10 8.28
CA LEU A 161 1.61 -0.09 9.37
C LEU A 161 3.01 0.22 8.84
N ALA A 162 3.39 -0.40 7.72
CA ALA A 162 4.64 -0.12 7.06
C ALA A 162 4.74 1.35 6.64
N ASP A 163 3.62 2.04 6.36
CA ASP A 163 3.55 3.47 6.01
C ASP A 163 3.31 4.43 7.21
N ASP A 164 3.25 3.91 8.44
CA ASP A 164 2.83 4.64 9.66
C ASP A 164 1.42 5.27 9.56
N ASP A 165 0.52 4.69 8.76
CA ASP A 165 -0.88 5.10 8.66
C ASP A 165 -1.70 4.34 9.72
N ASP A 166 -1.74 4.91 10.93
CA ASP A 166 -2.41 4.31 12.09
C ASP A 166 -3.94 4.26 11.92
N ASP A 167 -4.51 5.27 11.25
CA ASP A 167 -5.94 5.32 10.94
C ASP A 167 -6.33 4.19 9.96
N ASP A 168 -5.59 4.01 8.85
CA ASP A 168 -5.90 2.96 7.86
C ASP A 168 -5.55 1.56 8.35
N ALA A 169 -4.46 1.42 9.12
CA ALA A 169 -4.12 0.17 9.79
C ALA A 169 -5.22 -0.26 10.79
N ALA A 170 -5.69 0.67 11.62
CA ALA A 170 -6.79 0.40 12.55
C ALA A 170 -8.07 0.03 11.79
N HIS A 171 -8.41 0.76 10.73
CA HIS A 171 -9.58 0.48 9.90
C HIS A 171 -9.56 -0.95 9.33
N HIS A 172 -8.44 -1.37 8.76
CA HIS A 172 -8.32 -2.73 8.21
C HIS A 172 -8.31 -3.83 9.27
N LEU A 173 -7.73 -3.58 10.45
CA LEU A 173 -7.82 -4.50 11.60
C LEU A 173 -9.25 -4.61 12.15
N GLU A 174 -10.00 -3.51 12.21
CA GLU A 174 -11.41 -3.52 12.60
C GLU A 174 -12.25 -4.36 11.62
N HIS A 175 -12.03 -4.20 10.32
CA HIS A 175 -12.70 -5.02 9.31
C HIS A 175 -12.38 -6.51 9.45
N TYR A 176 -11.12 -6.87 9.70
CA TYR A 176 -10.73 -8.25 10.01
C TYR A 176 -11.48 -8.79 11.23
N LEU A 177 -11.62 -7.99 12.29
CA LEU A 177 -12.29 -8.38 13.54
C LEU A 177 -13.82 -8.44 13.41
N ASP A 178 -14.42 -7.80 12.40
CA ASP A 178 -15.85 -7.92 12.09
C ASP A 178 -16.19 -9.23 11.35
N LEU A 179 -15.18 -9.93 10.80
CA LEU A 179 -15.35 -11.27 10.21
C LEU A 179 -15.56 -12.34 11.30
N PRO A 180 -16.09 -13.54 10.94
CA PRO A 180 -16.19 -14.64 11.89
C PRO A 180 -14.82 -15.00 12.50
N PRO A 181 -14.72 -15.16 13.84
CA PRO A 181 -13.43 -15.27 14.51
C PRO A 181 -12.65 -16.52 14.07
N GLY A 182 -11.43 -16.29 13.57
CA GLY A 182 -10.45 -17.30 13.14
C GLY A 182 -9.33 -17.53 14.16
N GLU A 183 -8.24 -18.16 13.71
CA GLU A 183 -7.06 -18.47 14.54
C GLU A 183 -6.29 -17.21 14.96
N GLY A 184 -6.25 -16.18 14.10
CA GLY A 184 -5.56 -14.90 14.36
C GLY A 184 -6.39 -13.85 15.11
N PHE A 185 -7.60 -14.18 15.58
CA PHE A 185 -8.53 -13.18 16.12
C PHE A 185 -8.02 -12.50 17.40
N GLU A 186 -7.46 -13.25 18.34
CA GLU A 186 -6.92 -12.67 19.58
C GLU A 186 -5.68 -11.81 19.30
N THR A 187 -4.79 -12.29 18.44
CA THR A 187 -3.59 -11.57 17.97
C THR A 187 -3.96 -10.27 17.24
N ALA A 188 -5.01 -10.27 16.41
CA ALA A 188 -5.47 -9.06 15.74
C ALA A 188 -6.08 -8.02 16.70
N GLN A 189 -6.69 -8.45 17.81
CA GLN A 189 -7.15 -7.52 18.85
C GLN A 189 -5.98 -6.86 19.59
N GLU A 190 -4.90 -7.61 19.80
CA GLU A 190 -3.66 -7.09 20.35
C GLU A 190 -3.02 -6.10 19.39
N ALA A 191 -2.87 -6.46 18.11
CA ALA A 191 -2.41 -5.57 17.05
C ALA A 191 -3.20 -4.26 17.02
N LEU A 192 -4.55 -4.32 17.01
CA LEU A 192 -5.39 -3.12 17.03
C LEU A 192 -5.16 -2.26 18.29
N SER A 193 -5.00 -2.90 19.45
CA SER A 193 -4.72 -2.19 20.71
C SER A 193 -3.36 -1.47 20.66
N LEU A 194 -2.36 -2.08 20.01
CA LEU A 194 -1.04 -1.49 19.80
C LEU A 194 -1.09 -0.32 18.83
N VAL A 195 -1.83 -0.43 17.71
CA VAL A 195 -2.08 0.68 16.78
C VAL A 195 -2.70 1.87 17.50
N LEU A 196 -3.79 1.65 18.25
CA LEU A 196 -4.46 2.70 19.03
C LEU A 196 -3.58 3.25 20.17
N GLY A 197 -2.58 2.48 20.61
CA GLY A 197 -1.55 2.88 21.57
C GLY A 197 -0.38 3.65 20.96
N GLY A 198 -0.28 3.70 19.63
CA GLY A 198 0.81 4.31 18.87
C GLY A 198 2.07 3.43 18.76
N ASP A 199 1.99 2.15 19.12
CA ASP A 199 3.11 1.20 18.99
C ASP A 199 2.99 0.42 17.67
N LEU A 200 3.23 1.11 16.56
CA LEU A 200 3.02 0.56 15.21
C LEU A 200 4.02 -0.57 14.88
N HIS A 201 5.21 -0.56 15.49
CA HIS A 201 6.20 -1.59 15.24
C HIS A 201 5.81 -2.92 15.86
N GLU A 202 5.36 -2.90 17.13
CA GLU A 202 4.85 -4.11 17.78
C GLU A 202 3.56 -4.57 17.09
N ALA A 203 2.69 -3.65 16.65
CA ALA A 203 1.52 -4.00 15.84
C ALA A 203 1.89 -4.68 14.51
N GLU A 204 2.96 -4.22 13.84
CA GLU A 204 3.48 -4.82 12.60
C GLU A 204 3.90 -6.28 12.84
N ASP A 205 4.62 -6.54 13.94
CA ASP A 205 5.06 -7.89 14.31
C ASP A 205 3.87 -8.83 14.54
N GLU A 206 2.82 -8.37 15.24
CA GLU A 206 1.59 -9.14 15.47
C GLU A 206 0.87 -9.48 14.15
N VAL A 207 0.76 -8.52 13.22
CA VAL A 207 0.13 -8.77 11.91
C VAL A 207 0.97 -9.72 11.05
N GLN A 208 2.30 -9.62 11.11
CA GLN A 208 3.20 -10.56 10.44
C GLN A 208 3.09 -11.97 11.03
N GLU A 209 2.85 -12.11 12.34
CA GLU A 209 2.60 -13.42 12.96
C GLU A 209 1.34 -14.08 12.40
N ILE A 210 0.23 -13.33 12.30
CA ILE A 210 -1.04 -13.86 11.76
C ILE A 210 -0.87 -14.30 10.29
N LEU A 211 -0.14 -13.52 9.50
CA LEU A 211 0.16 -13.83 8.10
C LEU A 211 1.21 -14.96 7.92
N GLY A 212 1.84 -15.42 9.01
CA GLY A 212 2.91 -16.42 8.95
C GLY A 212 4.20 -15.90 8.29
N LEU A 213 4.43 -14.58 8.35
CA LEU A 213 5.59 -13.88 7.79
C LEU A 213 6.71 -13.63 8.82
N ALA A 214 6.45 -13.90 10.11
CA ALA A 214 7.42 -13.68 11.18
C ALA A 214 8.78 -14.39 10.91
N HIS A 215 9.87 -13.63 11.00
CA HIS A 215 11.23 -14.09 10.81
C HIS A 215 11.71 -15.03 11.95
N GLU A 216 12.35 -16.16 11.60
CA GLU A 216 13.25 -16.92 12.49
C GLU A 216 14.51 -16.12 12.87
#